data_AF-A0A7S4QXR7-F1
#
_entry.id   AF-A0A7S4QXR7-F1
#
_cell.length_a   1.000
_cell.length_b   1.000
_cell.length_c   1.000
_cell.angle_alpha   90.00
_cell.angle_beta   90.00
_cell.angle_gamma   90.00
#
_symmetry.space_group_name_H-M   'P 1'
#
loop_
_entity.id
_entity.type
_entity.pdbx_description
1 polymer ?
#
loop_
_entity_poly.entity_id
_entity_poly.type
_entity_poly.pdbx_seq_one_letter_code
_entity_poly.pdbx_strand_id
1 'polypeptide(L)'
;MPLRFTDVLREAAGDQWNRVVTHKFTTDLASGTINRNVLKKYLIQDHRFLDAFVILLGALISNARCLEDRIPGCQFLAVITGKENTYFERSFKELGCDVVTERNAIPTAPCASGFIELMKTVARGGNLGYVIMRTT
;
A
#
# COMPACT_ATOMS: atom_id res chain seq x y z
N MET A 1 6.15 -29.80 -10.81
CA MET A 1 5.45 -29.25 -9.62
C MET A 1 4.50 -28.18 -10.13
N PRO A 2 3.22 -28.14 -9.71
CA PRO A 2 2.29 -27.10 -10.15
C PRO A 2 2.77 -25.71 -9.68
N LEU A 3 2.48 -24.68 -10.47
CA LEU A 3 2.77 -23.28 -10.11
C LEU A 3 2.09 -22.94 -8.78
N ARG A 4 2.78 -22.18 -7.92
CA ARG A 4 2.14 -21.66 -6.71
C ARG A 4 1.10 -20.64 -7.14
N PHE A 5 0.01 -20.52 -6.38
CA PHE A 5 -1.05 -19.56 -6.70
C PHE A 5 -0.52 -18.11 -6.83
N THR A 6 0.48 -17.73 -6.04
CA THR A 6 1.14 -16.42 -6.15
C THR A 6 1.91 -16.22 -7.45
N ASP A 7 2.46 -17.30 -8.02
CA ASP A 7 3.11 -17.24 -9.35
C ASP A 7 2.05 -17.02 -10.44
N VAL A 8 0.89 -17.68 -10.33
CA VAL A 8 -0.24 -17.49 -11.25
C VAL A 8 -0.76 -16.05 -11.20
N LEU A 9 -0.93 -15.47 -10.01
CA LEU A 9 -1.34 -14.06 -9.87
C LEU A 9 -0.31 -13.09 -10.47
N ARG A 10 0.98 -13.38 -10.30
CA ARG A 10 2.05 -12.56 -10.89
C ARG A 10 2.04 -12.65 -12.42
N GLU A 11 1.87 -13.85 -12.97
CA GLU A 11 1.74 -14.05 -14.42
C GLU A 11 0.50 -13.34 -14.98
N ALA A 12 -0.62 -13.37 -14.26
CA ALA A 12 -1.84 -12.65 -14.64
C ALA A 12 -1.67 -11.12 -14.65
N ALA A 13 -0.80 -10.57 -13.80
CA ALA A 13 -0.45 -9.14 -13.85
C ALA A 13 0.39 -8.77 -15.09
N GLY A 14 1.11 -9.74 -15.65
CA GLY A 14 1.80 -9.65 -16.94
C GLY A 14 2.63 -8.37 -17.11
N ASP A 15 2.42 -7.66 -18.22
CA ASP A 15 3.18 -6.45 -18.55
C ASP A 15 3.00 -5.30 -17.55
N GLN A 16 1.90 -5.27 -16.79
CA GLN A 16 1.70 -4.23 -15.76
C GLN A 16 2.73 -4.37 -14.64
N TRP A 17 3.04 -5.61 -14.24
CA TRP A 17 4.09 -5.88 -13.26
C TRP A 17 5.43 -5.35 -13.75
N ASN A 18 5.83 -5.73 -14.96
CA ASN A 18 7.11 -5.32 -15.55
C ASN A 18 7.21 -3.80 -15.65
N ARG A 19 6.15 -3.13 -16.12
CA ARG A 19 6.10 -1.66 -16.22
C ARG A 19 6.31 -0.96 -14.89
N VAL A 20 5.80 -1.50 -13.78
CA VAL A 20 5.96 -0.91 -12.45
C VAL A 20 7.36 -1.13 -11.90
N VAL A 21 7.88 -2.36 -11.97
CA VAL A 21 9.19 -2.68 -11.39
C VAL A 21 10.36 -2.06 -12.17
N THR A 22 10.17 -1.76 -13.47
CA THR A 22 11.15 -1.05 -14.29
C THR A 22 10.79 0.41 -14.55
N HIS A 23 9.77 0.95 -13.86
CA HIS A 23 9.37 2.34 -14.05
C HIS A 23 10.50 3.29 -13.65
N LYS A 24 10.61 4.44 -14.32
CA LYS A 24 11.61 5.47 -13.98
C LYS A 24 11.61 5.81 -12.49
N PHE A 25 10.44 5.93 -11.88
CA PHE A 25 10.31 6.16 -10.43
C PHE A 25 11.06 5.10 -9.61
N THR A 26 10.84 3.81 -9.90
CA THR A 26 11.44 2.68 -9.19
C THR A 26 12.96 2.66 -9.37
N THR A 27 13.43 2.87 -10.59
CA THR A 27 14.86 2.92 -10.92
C THR A 27 15.56 4.11 -10.26
N ASP A 28 14.96 5.30 -10.33
CA ASP A 28 15.52 6.51 -9.73
C ASP A 28 15.53 6.41 -8.19
N LEU A 29 14.50 5.80 -7.59
CA LEU A 29 14.42 5.56 -6.15
C LEU A 29 15.51 4.58 -5.70
N ALA A 30 15.67 3.45 -6.39
CA ALA A 30 16.68 2.44 -6.08
C ALA A 30 18.12 2.96 -6.22
N SER A 31 18.35 3.85 -7.20
CA SER A 31 19.66 4.49 -7.41
C SER A 31 19.92 5.70 -6.51
N GLY A 32 18.92 6.15 -5.73
CA GLY A 32 19.02 7.36 -4.91
C GLY A 32 19.06 8.67 -5.71
N THR A 33 18.69 8.65 -6.99
CA THR A 33 18.74 9.81 -7.90
C THR A 33 17.38 10.49 -8.10
N ILE A 34 16.34 9.99 -7.44
CA ILE A 34 14.98 10.52 -7.57
C ILE A 34 14.88 12.01 -7.20
N ASN A 35 14.16 12.75 -8.03
CA ASN A 35 13.87 14.16 -7.76
C ASN A 35 13.05 14.30 -6.47
N ARG A 36 13.51 15.14 -5.54
CA ARG A 36 12.85 15.35 -4.23
C ARG A 36 11.39 15.81 -4.34
N ASN A 37 11.04 16.62 -5.35
CA ASN A 37 9.65 17.06 -5.55
C ASN A 37 8.76 15.92 -6.06
N VAL A 38 9.30 15.00 -6.85
CA VAL A 38 8.59 13.79 -7.29
C VAL A 38 8.35 12.87 -6.08
N LEU A 39 9.39 12.64 -5.27
CA LEU A 39 9.28 11.83 -4.05
C LEU A 39 8.28 12.44 -3.04
N LYS A 40 8.32 13.76 -2.83
CA LYS A 40 7.36 14.49 -1.97
C LYS A 40 5.92 14.27 -2.42
N LYS A 41 5.63 14.43 -3.72
CA LYS A 41 4.28 14.20 -4.27
C LYS A 41 3.86 12.74 -4.09
N TYR A 42 4.76 11.79 -4.34
CA TYR A 42 4.49 10.37 -4.15
C TYR A 42 4.13 10.06 -2.69
N LEU A 43 4.97 10.43 -1.72
CA LEU A 43 4.75 10.11 -0.30
C LEU A 43 3.49 10.75 0.26
N ILE A 44 3.09 11.92 -0.23
CA ILE A 44 1.83 12.55 0.19
C ILE A 44 0.61 11.73 -0.28
N GLN A 45 0.65 11.17 -1.49
CA GLN A 45 -0.41 10.29 -1.97
C GLN A 45 -0.39 8.93 -1.26
N ASP A 46 0.80 8.39 -1.03
CA ASP A 46 1.01 7.08 -0.38
C ASP A 46 0.62 7.11 1.11
N HIS A 47 0.82 8.24 1.81
CA HIS A 47 0.35 8.39 3.18
C HIS A 47 -1.19 8.43 3.29
N ARG A 48 -1.89 8.91 2.26
CA ARG A 48 -3.37 8.92 2.22
C ARG A 48 -3.96 7.53 2.07
N PHE A 49 -3.20 6.63 1.47
CA PHE A 49 -3.54 5.23 1.33
C PHE A 49 -3.51 4.49 2.68
N LEU A 50 -2.68 4.96 3.62
CA LEU A 50 -2.38 4.26 4.87
C LEU A 50 -3.63 3.96 5.72
N ASP A 51 -4.57 4.89 5.81
CA ASP A 51 -5.82 4.70 6.56
C ASP A 51 -6.69 3.59 5.95
N ALA A 52 -6.90 3.63 4.63
CA ALA A 52 -7.64 2.60 3.91
C ALA A 52 -6.96 1.22 4.00
N PHE A 53 -5.62 1.20 4.02
CA PHE A 53 -4.85 -0.02 4.19
C PHE A 53 -4.98 -0.60 5.61
N VAL A 54 -5.00 0.24 6.65
CA VAL A 54 -5.28 -0.17 8.03
C VAL A 54 -6.68 -0.79 8.14
N ILE A 55 -7.69 -0.20 7.51
CA ILE A 55 -9.05 -0.76 7.45
C ILE A 55 -9.04 -2.15 6.78
N LEU A 56 -8.32 -2.30 5.66
CA LEU A 56 -8.19 -3.57 4.96
C LEU A 56 -7.50 -4.65 5.82
N LEU A 57 -6.42 -4.30 6.51
CA LEU A 57 -5.73 -5.21 7.43
C LEU A 57 -6.61 -5.60 8.62
N GLY A 58 -7.39 -4.66 9.15
CA GLY A 58 -8.39 -4.95 10.18
C GLY A 58 -9.42 -5.99 9.70
N ALA A 59 -9.89 -5.85 8.46
CA ALA A 59 -10.78 -6.83 7.84
C ALA A 59 -10.10 -8.19 7.61
N LEU A 60 -8.82 -8.21 7.23
CA LEU A 60 -8.04 -9.45 7.11
C LEU A 60 -7.98 -10.20 8.43
N ILE A 61 -7.66 -9.50 9.53
CA ILE A 61 -7.52 -10.09 10.86
C ILE A 61 -8.88 -10.60 11.37
N SER A 62 -9.95 -9.81 11.20
CA SER A 62 -11.28 -10.21 11.67
C SER A 62 -11.81 -11.45 10.93
N ASN A 63 -11.55 -11.56 9.62
CA ASN A 63 -12.03 -12.64 8.77
C ASN A 63 -11.08 -13.86 8.67
N ALA A 64 -9.89 -13.81 9.30
CA ALA A 64 -8.98 -14.94 9.35
C ALA A 64 -9.63 -16.17 10.01
N ARG A 65 -9.22 -17.40 9.62
CA ARG A 65 -9.91 -18.62 10.07
C ARG A 65 -9.52 -19.04 11.47
N CYS A 66 -8.26 -18.90 11.84
CA CYS A 66 -7.72 -19.36 13.11
C CYS A 66 -6.81 -18.30 13.76
N LEU A 67 -6.34 -18.56 14.98
CA LEU A 67 -5.48 -17.62 15.69
C LEU A 67 -4.08 -17.54 15.06
N GLU A 68 -3.61 -18.66 14.52
CA GLU A 68 -2.33 -18.80 13.84
C GLU A 68 -2.23 -17.86 12.63
N ASP A 69 -3.33 -17.66 11.89
CA ASP A 69 -3.41 -16.71 10.77
C ASP A 69 -3.56 -15.25 11.24
N ARG A 70 -4.19 -15.02 12.41
CA ARG A 70 -4.43 -13.68 12.96
C ARG A 70 -3.15 -13.04 13.49
N ILE A 71 -2.29 -13.82 14.15
CA ILE A 71 -1.08 -13.31 14.80
C ILE A 71 -0.17 -12.58 13.79
N PRO A 72 0.19 -13.14 12.62
CA PRO A 72 0.97 -12.44 11.61
C PRO A 72 0.28 -11.18 11.09
N GLY A 73 -1.05 -11.23 10.91
CA GLY A 73 -1.85 -10.06 10.51
C GLY A 73 -1.75 -8.91 11.52
N CYS A 74 -1.91 -9.19 12.82
CA CYS A 74 -1.76 -8.21 13.89
C CYS A 74 -0.34 -7.64 13.97
N GLN A 75 0.68 -8.50 13.84
CA GLN A 75 2.09 -8.07 13.84
C GLN A 75 2.38 -7.15 12.65
N PHE A 76 1.86 -7.48 11.47
CA PHE A 76 2.03 -6.66 10.29
C PHE A 76 1.29 -5.32 10.44
N LEU A 77 0.05 -5.34 10.95
CA LEU A 77 -0.69 -4.11 11.26
C LEU A 77 0.10 -3.20 12.20
N ALA A 78 0.77 -3.75 13.23
CA ALA A 78 1.62 -2.97 14.13
C ALA A 78 2.85 -2.36 13.44
N VAL A 79 3.41 -3.02 12.42
CA VAL A 79 4.49 -2.43 11.60
C VAL A 79 3.97 -1.21 10.83
N ILE A 80 2.79 -1.34 10.21
CA ILE A 80 2.16 -0.28 9.41
C ILE A 80 1.79 0.93 10.27
N THR A 81 1.16 0.72 11.43
CA THR A 81 0.78 1.83 12.32
C THR A 81 1.95 2.39 13.13
N GLY A 82 3.07 1.66 13.21
CA GLY A 82 4.29 2.08 13.91
C GLY A 82 5.40 2.53 12.96
N LYS A 83 6.29 1.59 12.60
CA LYS A 83 7.52 1.89 11.85
C LYS A 83 7.27 2.56 10.50
N GLU A 84 6.22 2.15 9.80
CA GLU A 84 5.86 2.72 8.49
C GLU A 84 5.32 4.16 8.65
N ASN A 85 4.38 4.40 9.56
CA ASN A 85 3.88 5.76 9.79
C ASN A 85 5.00 6.72 10.25
N THR A 86 5.88 6.28 11.14
CA THR A 86 7.05 7.10 11.55
C THR A 86 8.06 7.33 10.41
N TYR A 87 8.13 6.45 9.41
CA TYR A 87 8.88 6.71 8.18
C TYR A 87 8.27 7.87 7.37
N PHE A 88 6.95 7.91 7.21
CA PHE A 88 6.28 9.03 6.55
C PHE A 88 6.52 10.36 7.27
N GLU A 89 6.34 10.39 8.60
CA GLU A 89 6.55 11.59 9.41
C GLU A 89 7.97 12.15 9.28
N ARG A 90 8.99 11.28 9.36
CA ARG A 90 10.40 11.66 9.18
C ARG A 90 10.67 12.15 7.76
N SER A 91 10.11 11.47 6.76
CA SER A 91 10.29 11.84 5.35
C SER A 91 9.66 13.20 5.03
N PHE A 92 8.49 13.50 5.60
CA PHE A 92 7.85 14.80 5.43
C PHE A 92 8.66 15.94 6.04
N LYS A 93 9.27 15.71 7.21
CA LYS A 93 10.19 16.68 7.82
C LYS A 93 11.40 16.94 6.91
N GLU A 94 12.01 15.88 6.40
CA GLU A 94 13.19 15.96 5.53
C GLU A 94 12.88 16.63 4.17
N LEU A 95 11.67 16.46 3.65
CA LEU A 95 11.24 17.03 2.37
C LEU A 95 10.59 18.41 2.49
N GLY A 96 10.54 18.99 3.70
CA GLY A 96 9.90 20.29 3.95
C GLY A 96 8.42 20.27 3.61
N CYS A 97 7.68 19.30 4.15
CA CYS A 97 6.22 19.20 4.02
C CYS A 97 5.56 18.56 5.24
N ASP A 98 6.12 18.80 6.42
CA ASP A 98 5.57 18.39 7.71
C ASP A 98 4.23 19.09 8.01
N VAL A 99 4.06 20.33 7.52
CA VAL A 99 2.84 21.11 7.67
C VAL A 99 1.66 20.44 6.95
N VAL A 100 0.63 20.08 7.71
CA VAL A 100 -0.58 19.37 7.22
C VAL A 100 -1.31 20.18 6.14
N THR A 101 -1.43 21.50 6.31
CA THR A 101 -2.14 22.36 5.35
C THR A 101 -1.46 22.37 3.98
N GLU A 102 -0.13 22.39 3.93
CA GLU A 102 0.63 22.29 2.67
C GLU A 102 0.44 20.93 1.99
N ARG A 103 0.38 19.85 2.77
CA ARG A 103 0.08 18.52 2.23
C ARG A 103 -1.35 18.44 1.70
N ASN A 104 -2.31 19.02 2.40
CA ASN A 104 -3.71 19.06 1.98
C ASN A 104 -3.95 19.93 0.73
N ALA A 105 -3.06 20.89 0.45
CA ALA A 105 -3.13 21.68 -0.78
C ALA A 105 -2.89 20.86 -2.05
N ILE A 106 -2.24 19.68 -1.94
CA ILE A 106 -2.11 18.75 -3.07
C ILE A 106 -3.35 17.86 -3.10
N PRO A 107 -4.22 17.90 -4.12
CA PRO A 107 -5.41 17.06 -4.16
C PRO A 107 -5.06 15.57 -4.29
N THR A 108 -5.98 14.69 -3.90
CA THR A 108 -5.77 13.24 -4.09
C THR A 108 -5.80 12.93 -5.57
N ALA A 109 -4.78 12.24 -6.05
CA ALA A 109 -4.69 11.85 -7.45
C ALA A 109 -5.84 10.88 -7.79
N PRO A 110 -6.44 10.94 -8.99
CA PRO A 110 -7.54 10.05 -9.37
C PRO A 110 -7.20 8.56 -9.20
N CYS A 111 -5.96 8.17 -9.51
CA CYS A 111 -5.48 6.80 -9.29
C CYS A 111 -5.46 6.39 -7.81
N ALA A 112 -5.04 7.30 -6.91
CA ALA A 112 -5.04 7.05 -5.48
C ALA A 112 -6.46 6.92 -4.93
N SER A 113 -7.39 7.79 -5.37
CA SER A 113 -8.81 7.70 -4.99
C SER A 113 -9.43 6.37 -5.40
N GLY A 114 -9.21 5.93 -6.65
CA GLY A 114 -9.73 4.65 -7.13
C GLY A 114 -9.19 3.46 -6.32
N PHE A 115 -7.92 3.50 -5.96
CA PHE A 115 -7.30 2.43 -5.18
C PHE A 115 -7.78 2.40 -3.72
N ILE A 116 -7.93 3.57 -3.08
CA ILE A 116 -8.50 3.70 -1.74
C ILE A 116 -9.92 3.13 -1.69
N GLU A 117 -10.76 3.45 -2.66
CA GLU A 117 -12.13 2.92 -2.71
C GLU A 117 -12.18 1.42 -2.97
N LEU A 118 -11.25 0.89 -3.77
CA LEU A 118 -11.10 -0.56 -3.95
C LEU A 118 -10.78 -1.24 -2.61
N MET A 119 -9.85 -0.71 -1.83
CA MET A 119 -9.48 -1.27 -0.52
C MET A 119 -10.65 -1.28 0.45
N LYS A 120 -11.34 -0.16 0.58
CA LYS A 120 -12.53 -0.05 1.43
C LYS A 120 -13.64 -1.01 0.99
N THR A 121 -13.83 -1.17 -0.32
CA THR A 121 -14.83 -2.09 -0.85
C THR A 121 -14.49 -3.54 -0.55
N VAL A 122 -13.24 -3.96 -0.73
CA VAL A 122 -12.77 -5.30 -0.38
C VAL A 122 -12.88 -5.54 1.13
N ALA A 123 -12.50 -4.57 1.95
CA ALA A 123 -12.60 -4.66 3.41
C ALA A 123 -14.06 -4.86 3.88
N ARG A 124 -15.02 -4.11 3.30
CA ARG A 124 -16.45 -4.26 3.59
C ARG A 124 -17.02 -5.60 3.13
N GLY A 125 -16.49 -6.17 2.05
CA GLY A 125 -16.96 -7.44 1.49
C GLY A 125 -16.72 -8.65 2.40
N GLY A 126 -15.79 -8.56 3.37
CA GLY A 126 -15.52 -9.60 4.37
C GLY A 126 -14.98 -10.93 3.83
N ASN A 127 -14.90 -11.09 2.50
CA ASN A 127 -14.38 -12.30 1.90
C ASN A 127 -12.84 -12.27 1.98
N LEU A 128 -12.31 -13.05 2.93
CA LEU A 128 -10.87 -13.22 3.14
C LEU A 128 -10.13 -13.51 1.83
N GLY A 129 -10.77 -14.24 0.93
CA GLY A 129 -10.28 -14.50 -0.41
C GLY A 129 -10.02 -13.23 -1.22
N TYR A 130 -10.97 -12.31 -1.31
CA TYR A 130 -10.71 -11.02 -1.97
C TYR A 130 -9.70 -10.15 -1.20
N VAL A 131 -9.63 -10.27 0.12
CA VAL A 131 -8.66 -9.54 0.95
C VAL A 131 -7.21 -10.05 0.72
N ILE A 132 -7.01 -11.36 0.49
CA ILE A 132 -5.69 -11.97 0.19
C ILE A 132 -5.51 -12.38 -1.28
N MET A 133 -6.41 -11.93 -2.17
CA MET A 133 -6.50 -12.30 -3.59
C MET A 133 -6.76 -13.79 -3.92
N ARG A 134 -7.22 -14.60 -2.96
CA ARG A 134 -7.69 -15.98 -3.18
C ARG A 134 -9.14 -15.99 -3.67
N THR A 135 -9.35 -16.00 -4.98
CA THR A 135 -10.62 -16.44 -5.57
C THR A 135 -10.71 -17.96 -5.43
N THR A 136 -11.66 -18.45 -4.63
CA THR A 136 -12.15 -19.83 -4.69
C THR A 136 -13.18 -19.96 -5.79
#